data_AF-A0A3P2A687-F1
#
_entry.id   AF-A0A3P2A687-F1
#
_cell.length_a   1.000
_cell.length_b   1.000
_cell.length_c   1.000
_cell.angle_alpha   90.00
_cell.angle_beta   90.00
_cell.angle_gamma   90.00
#
_symmetry.space_group_name_H-M   'P 1'
#
loop_
_entity.id
_entity.type
_entity.pdbx_description
1 polymer ?
#
loop_
_entity_poly.entity_id
_entity_poly.type
_entity_poly.pdbx_seq_one_letter_code
_entity_poly.pdbx_strand_id
1 'polypeptide(L)'
;MVERKIIHTIKTVLPELKVYHDFAPESAAPPFVLLARVGGAGRRYLGGDATAEVRMQISVWAGDRLAAITLSEQIEAALSALPEVSAAEAAVSVFDVDTGWRGMRQDFMVLAQA
;
A
#
# COMPACT_ATOMS: atom_id res chain seq x y z
N MET A 1 4.63 4.33 13.85
CA MET A 1 3.76 4.95 12.83
C MET A 1 3.46 3.92 11.75
N VAL A 2 2.19 3.78 11.34
CA VAL A 2 1.70 2.73 10.42
C VAL A 2 2.46 2.74 9.10
N GLU A 3 2.63 3.90 8.48
CA GLU A 3 3.29 4.05 7.18
C GLU A 3 4.72 3.52 7.22
N ARG A 4 5.47 3.85 8.28
CA ARG A 4 6.86 3.37 8.44
C ARG A 4 6.92 1.85 8.53
N LYS A 5 5.95 1.21 9.22
CA LYS A 5 5.87 -0.24 9.32
C LYS A 5 5.56 -0.87 7.97
N ILE A 6 4.57 -0.35 7.25
CA ILE A 6 4.22 -0.82 5.89
C ILE A 6 5.41 -0.68 4.95
N ILE A 7 6.06 0.49 4.90
CA ILE A 7 7.23 0.72 4.05
C ILE A 7 8.34 -0.28 4.39
N HIS A 8 8.61 -0.48 5.68
CA HIS A 8 9.61 -1.45 6.12
C HIS A 8 9.26 -2.87 5.63
N THR A 9 8.01 -3.32 5.82
CA THR A 9 7.55 -4.63 5.37
C THR A 9 7.59 -4.80 3.85
N ILE A 10 7.30 -3.76 3.07
CA ILE A 10 7.47 -3.81 1.61
C ILE A 10 8.96 -3.98 1.28
N LYS A 11 9.82 -3.21 1.94
CA LYS A 11 11.27 -3.21 1.68
C LYS A 11 11.98 -4.50 2.10
N THR A 12 11.42 -5.30 3.01
CA THR A 12 12.01 -6.61 3.35
C THR A 12 11.91 -7.61 2.20
N VAL A 13 10.82 -7.56 1.41
CA VAL A 13 10.63 -8.44 0.25
C VAL A 13 11.09 -7.79 -1.07
N LEU A 14 11.07 -6.46 -1.15
CA LEU A 14 11.34 -5.68 -2.35
C LEU A 14 12.30 -4.50 -2.03
N PRO A 15 13.59 -4.78 -1.75
CA PRO A 15 14.53 -3.79 -1.20
C PRO A 15 14.78 -2.60 -2.13
N GLU A 16 14.82 -2.83 -3.44
CA GLU A 16 15.12 -1.79 -4.44
C GLU A 16 13.89 -0.95 -4.84
N LEU A 17 12.68 -1.39 -4.48
CA LEU A 17 11.45 -0.79 -4.99
C LEU A 17 11.20 0.57 -4.34
N LYS A 18 11.14 1.65 -5.13
CA LYS A 18 10.90 2.99 -4.60
C LYS A 18 9.48 3.08 -4.03
N VAL A 19 9.33 3.70 -2.87
CA VAL A 19 8.03 3.94 -2.24
C VAL A 19 7.84 5.44 -2.09
N TYR A 20 6.77 5.96 -2.67
CA TYR A 20 6.39 7.36 -2.60
C TYR A 20 5.10 7.51 -1.80
N HIS A 21 4.94 8.67 -1.16
CA HIS A 21 3.71 9.03 -0.46
C HIS A 21 2.81 9.82 -1.39
N ASP A 22 1.57 9.35 -1.55
CA ASP A 22 0.47 10.00 -2.30
C ASP A 22 0.73 10.14 -3.81
N PHE A 23 1.85 10.73 -4.21
CA PHE A 23 2.26 10.98 -5.59
C PHE A 23 3.74 10.63 -5.81
N ALA A 24 4.04 10.12 -7.00
CA ALA A 24 5.43 10.01 -7.47
C ALA A 24 5.87 11.34 -8.10
N PRO A 25 7.16 11.73 -7.96
CA PRO A 25 7.69 12.88 -8.70
C PRO A 25 7.66 12.61 -10.21
N GLU A 26 7.66 13.66 -11.03
CA GLU A 26 7.62 13.55 -12.50
C GLU A 26 8.78 12.71 -13.08
N SER A 27 9.92 12.68 -12.39
CA SER A 27 11.10 11.90 -12.79
C SER A 27 11.06 10.44 -12.36
N ALA A 28 10.00 10.00 -11.67
CA ALA A 28 9.84 8.60 -11.28
C ALA A 28 9.64 7.73 -12.53
N ALA A 29 10.26 6.55 -12.52
CA ALA A 29 10.07 5.53 -13.53
C ALA A 29 9.70 4.22 -12.83
N PRO A 30 8.79 3.41 -13.40
CA PRO A 30 8.43 2.10 -12.86
C PRO A 30 9.63 1.15 -12.84
N PRO A 31 9.67 0.19 -11.89
CA PRO A 31 8.62 -0.08 -10.92
C PRO A 31 8.72 0.80 -9.66
N PHE A 32 7.57 1.17 -9.09
CA PHE A 32 7.47 1.86 -7.80
C PHE A 32 6.13 1.62 -7.11
N VAL A 33 6.05 1.99 -5.84
CA VAL A 33 4.82 1.95 -5.02
C VAL A 33 4.40 3.36 -4.63
N LEU A 34 3.10 3.60 -4.67
CA LEU A 34 2.45 4.72 -3.99
C LEU A 34 1.77 4.19 -2.72
N LEU A 35 2.02 4.87 -1.60
CA LEU A 35 1.39 4.62 -0.31
C LEU A 35 0.59 5.85 0.09
N ALA A 36 -0.71 5.68 0.30
CA ALA A 36 -1.60 6.75 0.73
C ALA A 36 -2.43 6.30 1.94
N ARG A 37 -2.65 7.21 2.89
CA ARG A 37 -3.65 7.04 3.94
C ARG A 37 -4.97 7.57 3.42
N VAL A 38 -5.96 6.70 3.22
CA VAL A 38 -7.23 7.00 2.57
C VAL A 38 -8.44 6.91 3.52
N GLY A 39 -8.18 7.04 4.82
CA GLY A 39 -9.20 7.11 5.87
C GLY A 39 -9.07 6.00 6.91
N GLY A 40 -10.20 5.36 7.23
CA GLY A 40 -10.37 4.43 8.33
C GLY A 40 -11.27 5.01 9.43
N ALA A 41 -11.78 4.15 10.32
CA ALA A 41 -12.67 4.60 11.39
C ALA A 41 -11.96 5.43 12.49
N GLY A 42 -10.63 5.54 12.45
CA GLY A 42 -9.85 6.22 13.47
C GLY A 42 -10.09 5.59 14.85
N ARG A 43 -10.02 6.42 15.89
CA ARG A 43 -10.44 6.00 17.24
C ARG A 43 -11.95 6.15 17.34
N ARG A 44 -12.66 5.01 17.33
CA ARG A 44 -14.13 4.99 17.46
C ARG A 44 -14.63 5.59 18.79
N TYR A 45 -13.80 5.52 19.84
CA TYR A 45 -14.10 6.07 21.16
C TYR A 45 -12.98 7.02 21.60
N LEU A 46 -13.34 8.25 21.98
CA LEU A 46 -12.39 9.32 22.35
C LEU A 46 -11.84 9.20 23.78
N GLY A 47 -12.39 8.30 24.61
CA GLY A 47 -12.12 8.21 26.04
C GLY A 47 -11.33 6.99 26.52
N GLY A 48 -10.65 6.25 25.65
CA GLY A 48 -9.85 5.08 26.06
C GLY A 48 -8.72 4.72 25.11
N ASP A 49 -7.94 3.70 25.47
CA ASP A 49 -6.80 3.15 24.71
C ASP A 49 -7.23 2.37 23.44
N ALA A 50 -8.32 2.82 22.81
CA ALA A 50 -8.90 2.15 21.65
C ALA A 50 -7.93 2.24 20.47
N THR A 51 -7.60 1.07 19.92
CA THR A 51 -6.85 0.92 18.68
C THR A 51 -7.55 1.69 17.56
N ALA A 52 -6.80 2.55 16.87
CA ALA A 52 -7.31 3.28 15.72
C ALA A 52 -7.35 2.36 14.50
N GLU A 53 -8.42 2.44 13.71
CA GLU A 53 -8.49 1.76 12.42
C GLU A 53 -8.09 2.73 11.31
N VAL A 54 -7.05 2.39 10.56
CA VAL A 54 -6.49 3.20 9.47
C VAL A 54 -6.61 2.43 8.16
N ARG A 55 -7.19 3.06 7.14
CA ARG A 55 -7.24 2.50 5.78
C ARG A 55 -6.08 3.03 4.96
N MET A 56 -5.21 2.13 4.53
CA MET A 56 -4.05 2.39 3.71
C MET A 56 -4.30 1.87 2.29
N GLN A 57 -4.17 2.73 1.30
CA GLN A 57 -4.18 2.34 -0.10
C GLN A 57 -2.74 2.20 -0.58
N ILE A 58 -2.45 1.08 -1.22
CA ILE A 58 -1.16 0.77 -1.82
C ILE A 58 -1.39 0.57 -3.30
N SER A 59 -0.60 1.23 -4.13
CA SER A 59 -0.65 1.04 -5.57
C SER A 59 0.75 0.78 -6.10
N VAL A 60 0.96 -0.38 -6.71
CA VAL A 60 2.21 -0.67 -7.41
C VAL A 60 2.05 -0.36 -8.88
N TRP A 61 3.10 0.21 -9.48
CA TRP A 61 3.15 0.56 -10.90
C TRP A 61 4.34 -0.13 -11.55
N ALA A 62 4.13 -0.66 -12.76
CA ALA A 62 5.14 -1.36 -13.56
C ALA A 62 4.96 -1.03 -15.06
N GLY A 63 5.98 -1.36 -15.86
CA GLY A 63 5.91 -1.21 -17.32
C GLY A 63 5.01 -2.24 -17.99
N ASP A 64 4.83 -3.41 -17.38
CA ASP A 64 4.00 -4.49 -17.90
C ASP A 64 3.00 -5.02 -16.85
N ARG A 65 1.94 -5.68 -17.34
CA ARG A 65 0.82 -6.12 -16.49
C ARG A 65 1.21 -7.28 -15.57
N LEU A 66 2.03 -8.22 -16.02
CA LEU A 66 2.40 -9.38 -15.22
C LEU A 66 3.33 -8.95 -14.07
N ALA A 67 4.28 -8.06 -14.33
CA ALA A 67 5.12 -7.48 -13.29
C ALA A 67 4.29 -6.72 -12.25
N ALA A 68 3.29 -5.93 -12.69
CA ALA A 68 2.39 -5.25 -11.74
C ALA A 68 1.64 -6.25 -10.83
N ILE A 69 1.13 -7.35 -11.40
CA ILE A 69 0.46 -8.42 -10.64
C ILE A 69 1.44 -9.07 -9.66
N THR A 70 2.59 -9.53 -10.14
CA THR A 70 3.59 -10.20 -9.30
C THR A 70 4.06 -9.33 -8.14
N LEU A 71 4.31 -8.04 -8.37
CA LEU A 71 4.70 -7.13 -7.29
C LEU A 71 3.56 -6.91 -6.29
N SER A 72 2.31 -6.81 -6.76
CA SER A 72 1.13 -6.67 -5.91
C SER A 72 0.96 -7.87 -4.99
N GLU A 73 1.07 -9.09 -5.52
CA GLU A 73 0.94 -10.34 -4.77
C GLU A 73 2.05 -10.50 -3.73
N GLN A 74 3.29 -10.12 -4.06
CA GLN A 74 4.40 -10.14 -3.10
C GLN A 74 4.17 -9.16 -1.94
N ILE A 75 3.67 -7.96 -2.24
CA ILE A 75 3.34 -6.97 -1.22
C ILE A 75 2.18 -7.45 -0.35
N GLU A 76 1.11 -7.98 -0.96
CA GLU A 76 -0.05 -8.50 -0.24
C GLU A 76 0.34 -9.66 0.69
N ALA A 77 1.15 -10.60 0.21
CA ALA A 77 1.65 -11.71 1.04
C ALA A 77 2.50 -11.20 2.22
N ALA A 78 3.38 -10.22 1.99
CA ALA A 78 4.21 -9.65 3.05
C ALA A 78 3.38 -8.91 4.11
N LEU A 79 2.35 -8.17 3.69
CA LEU A 79 1.48 -7.43 4.61
C LEU A 79 0.50 -8.35 5.34
N SER A 80 0.03 -9.41 4.69
CA SER A 80 -0.85 -10.42 5.31
C SER A 80 -0.17 -11.20 6.43
N ALA A 81 1.16 -11.18 6.51
CA ALA A 81 1.91 -11.74 7.63
C ALA A 81 1.86 -10.86 8.91
N LEU A 82 1.36 -9.63 8.82
CA LEU A 82 1.20 -8.74 9.97
C LEU A 82 -0.17 -8.97 10.62
N PRO A 83 -0.22 -9.32 11.93
CA PRO A 83 -1.48 -9.69 12.59
C PRO A 83 -2.48 -8.54 12.72
N GLU A 84 -2.03 -7.28 12.63
CA GLU A 84 -2.89 -6.11 12.71
C GLU A 84 -3.35 -5.56 11.34
N VAL A 85 -2.99 -6.24 10.25
CA VAL A 85 -3.31 -5.82 8.88
C VAL A 85 -4.30 -6.81 8.25
N SER A 86 -5.28 -6.29 7.51
CA SER A 86 -6.21 -7.10 6.73
C SER A 86 -6.48 -6.42 5.39
N ALA A 87 -6.75 -7.20 4.35
CA ALA A 87 -7.23 -6.64 3.08
C ALA A 87 -8.63 -6.04 3.28
N ALA A 88 -8.83 -4.80 2.82
CA ALA A 88 -10.15 -4.17 2.77
C ALA A 88 -10.94 -4.69 1.57
N GLU A 89 -10.26 -4.88 0.43
CA GLU A 89 -10.81 -5.35 -0.84
C GLU A 89 -9.74 -6.13 -1.63
N ALA A 90 -10.16 -6.83 -2.68
CA ALA A 90 -9.23 -7.50 -3.60
C ALA A 90 -8.47 -6.49 -4.48
N ALA A 91 -7.33 -6.92 -5.04
CA ALA A 91 -6.53 -6.08 -5.91
C ALA A 91 -7.27 -5.67 -7.20
N VAL A 92 -7.20 -4.38 -7.53
CA VAL A 92 -7.82 -3.81 -8.73
C VAL A 92 -6.74 -3.39 -9.72
N SER A 93 -6.84 -3.89 -10.95
CA SER A 93 -6.01 -3.43 -12.06
C SER A 93 -6.35 -2.00 -12.46
N VAL A 94 -5.33 -1.15 -12.52
CA VAL A 94 -5.40 0.23 -13.04
C VAL A 94 -4.43 0.41 -14.21
N PHE A 95 -4.69 1.42 -15.03
CA PHE A 95 -3.88 1.78 -16.20
C PHE A 95 -3.77 3.30 -16.26
N ASP A 96 -2.57 3.80 -16.45
CA ASP A 96 -2.31 5.22 -16.70
C ASP A 96 -2.20 5.42 -18.22
N VAL A 97 -3.12 6.21 -18.76
CA VAL A 97 -3.26 6.45 -20.20
C VAL A 97 -2.14 7.34 -20.74
N ASP A 98 -1.58 8.23 -19.93
CA ASP A 98 -0.60 9.21 -20.37
C ASP A 98 0.80 8.58 -20.42
N THR A 99 1.12 7.76 -19.42
CA THR A 99 2.43 7.09 -19.32
C THR A 99 2.45 5.69 -19.92
N GLY A 100 1.28 5.08 -20.09
CA GLY A 100 1.16 3.69 -20.50
C GLY A 100 1.44 2.67 -19.38
N TRP A 101 1.62 3.10 -18.13
CA TRP A 101 1.99 2.20 -17.04
C TRP A 101 0.83 1.35 -16.56
N ARG A 102 1.15 0.14 -16.11
CA ARG A 102 0.20 -0.83 -15.55
C ARG A 102 0.32 -0.81 -14.04
N GLY A 103 -0.79 -0.65 -13.34
CA GLY A 103 -0.78 -0.67 -11.87
C GLY A 103 -1.76 -1.65 -11.26
N MET A 104 -1.52 -2.00 -10.00
CA MET A 104 -2.43 -2.74 -9.14
C MET A 104 -2.67 -1.92 -7.88
N ARG A 105 -3.93 -1.64 -7.55
CA ARG A 105 -4.35 -0.90 -6.36
C ARG A 105 -5.02 -1.83 -5.36
N GLN A 106 -4.62 -1.74 -4.11
CA GLN A 106 -5.15 -2.52 -2.99
C GLN A 106 -5.34 -1.62 -1.77
N ASP A 107 -6.43 -1.86 -1.05
CA ASP A 107 -6.72 -1.20 0.22
C ASP A 107 -6.54 -2.19 1.36
N PHE A 108 -5.92 -1.73 2.45
CA PHE A 108 -5.68 -2.51 3.65
C PHE A 108 -6.20 -1.76 4.87
N MET A 109 -6.88 -2.47 5.76
CA MET A 109 -7.22 -1.97 7.09
C MET A 109 -6.11 -2.33 8.07
N VAL A 110 -5.63 -1.35 8.82
CA VAL A 110 -4.56 -1.49 9.80
C VAL A 110 -5.06 -1.04 11.17
N LEU A 111 -4.94 -1.93 12.15
CA LEU A 111 -5.21 -1.62 13.55
C LEU A 111 -3.95 -1.01 14.19
N ALA A 112 -3.97 0.29 14.45
CA ALA A 112 -2.86 1.05 15.02
C ALA A 112 -3.09 1.36 16.51
N GLN A 113 -2.24 0.81 17.38
CA GLN A 113 -2.23 1.20 18.79
C GLN A 113 -1.64 2.61 18.97
N ALA A 114 -2.06 3.29 20.03
CA ALA A 114 -1.64 4.64 20.38
C ALA A 114 -0.13 4.73 20.65
#